data_AF-A0A3M2ZVQ3-F1
#
_entry.id   AF-A0A3M2ZVQ3-F1
#
_cell.length_a   1.000
_cell.length_b   1.000
_cell.length_c   1.000
_cell.angle_alpha   90.00
_cell.angle_beta   90.00
_cell.angle_gamma   90.00
#
_symmetry.space_group_name_H-M   'P 1'
#
loop_
_entity.id
_entity.type
_entity.pdbx_description
1 polymer ?
#
loop_
_entity_poly.entity_id
_entity_poly.type
_entity_poly.pdbx_seq_one_letter_code
_entity_poly.pdbx_strand_id
1 'polypeptide(L)' 'SRTVGLGLFIVREIIRAHLGEITVSSSTDAGTTFTVAFPRPVV' A
#
# COMPACT_ATOMS: atom_id res chain seq x y z
N SER A 1 -17.41 8.87 -15.58
CA SER A 1 -17.45 8.20 -14.26
C SER A 1 -16.32 8.76 -13.41
N ARG A 2 -16.63 9.46 -12.31
CA ARG A 2 -15.62 10.05 -11.40
C ARG A 2 -15.40 9.10 -10.23
N THR A 3 -14.35 8.29 -10.31
CA THR A 3 -13.94 7.40 -9.21
C THR A 3 -13.27 8.24 -8.14
N VAL A 4 -13.68 8.11 -6.87
CA VAL A 4 -13.23 8.97 -5.75
C VAL A 4 -11.80 8.61 -5.27
N GLY A 5 -11.16 7.60 -5.87
CA GLY A 5 -9.79 7.19 -5.47
C GLY A 5 -9.73 6.45 -4.14
N LEU A 6 -10.79 5.70 -3.78
CA LEU A 6 -10.91 5.07 -2.47
C LEU A 6 -10.02 3.82 -2.29
N GLY A 7 -9.58 3.19 -3.38
CA GLY A 7 -8.83 1.92 -3.31
C GLY A 7 -7.57 1.99 -2.46
N LEU A 8 -6.69 2.98 -2.70
CA LEU A 8 -5.45 3.11 -1.95
C LEU A 8 -5.69 3.56 -0.50
N PHE A 9 -6.75 4.33 -0.26
CA PHE A 9 -7.16 4.69 1.10
C PHE A 9 -7.52 3.44 1.91
N ILE A 10 -8.38 2.57 1.37
CA ILE A 10 -8.77 1.30 2.01
C ILE A 10 -7.52 0.45 2.30
N VAL A 11 -6.65 0.30 1.29
CA VAL A 11 -5.40 -0.48 1.44
C VAL A 11 -4.52 0.08 2.56
N ARG A 12 -4.36 1.41 2.64
CA ARG A 12 -3.55 2.04 3.71
C ARG A 12 -4.12 1.75 5.10
N GLU A 13 -5.43 1.82 5.26
CA GLU A 13 -6.07 1.56 6.56
C GLU A 13 -5.96 0.07 6.96
N ILE A 14 -6.09 -0.86 6.00
CA ILE A 14 -5.84 -2.30 6.25
C ILE A 14 -4.40 -2.52 6.70
N ILE A 15 -3.43 -1.94 6.01
CA ILE A 15 -2.00 -2.12 6.32
C ILE A 15 -1.66 -1.60 7.72
N ARG A 16 -2.15 -0.41 8.07
CA ARG A 16 -1.99 0.18 9.41
C ARG A 16 -2.59 -0.68 10.52
N ALA A 17 -3.77 -1.25 10.30
CA ALA A 17 -4.41 -2.13 11.28
C ALA A 17 -3.57 -3.40 11.58
N HIS A 18 -2.72 -3.81 10.64
CA HIS A 18 -1.79 -4.94 10.78
C HIS A 18 -0.36 -4.48 11.14
N LEU A 19 -0.19 -3.25 11.62
CA LEU A 19 1.10 -2.66 12.00
C LEU A 19 2.13 -2.65 10.84
N GLY A 20 1.64 -2.72 9.60
CA GLY A 20 2.47 -2.70 8.41
C GLY A 20 2.70 -1.29 7.87
N GLU A 21 3.56 -1.22 6.86
CA GLU A 21 3.91 -0.01 6.13
C GLU A 21 3.72 -0.22 4.63
N ILE A 22 3.42 0.87 3.91
CA ILE A 22 3.28 0.89 2.45
C ILE A 22 4.20 1.93 1.82
N THR A 23 4.95 1.52 0.81
CA THR A 23 5.77 2.42 -0.02
C THR A 23 5.36 2.34 -1.47
N VAL A 24 5.55 3.42 -2.22
CA VAL A 24 5.20 3.52 -3.63
C VAL A 24 6.42 3.96 -4.41
N SER A 25 6.74 3.22 -5.46
CA SER A 25 7.71 3.61 -6.48
C SER A 25 6.98 3.72 -7.81
N SER A 26 7.12 4.84 -8.51
CA SER A 26 6.47 5.07 -9.80
C SER A 26 7.43 5.75 -10.77
N SER A 27 7.54 5.21 -11.97
CA SER A 27 8.26 5.82 -13.09
C SER A 27 7.54 5.50 -14.39
N THR A 28 7.81 6.27 -15.44
CA THR A 28 7.25 6.01 -16.78
C THR A 28 7.73 4.69 -17.36
N ASP A 29 9.00 4.33 -17.10
CA ASP A 29 9.64 3.16 -17.70
C ASP A 29 9.34 1.86 -16.96
N ALA A 30 9.21 1.89 -15.62
CA ALA A 30 8.95 0.71 -14.79
C ALA A 30 7.49 0.58 -14.32
N GLY A 31 6.64 1.56 -14.64
CA GLY A 31 5.28 1.62 -14.15
C GLY A 31 5.21 1.97 -12.65
N THR A 32 4.14 1.56 -11.98
CA THR A 32 3.91 1.85 -10.56
C THR A 32 3.91 0.56 -9.74
N THR A 33 4.71 0.52 -8.70
CA THR A 33 4.81 -0.58 -7.73
C THR A 33 4.46 -0.09 -6.34
N PHE A 34 3.54 -0.79 -5.69
CA PHE A 34 3.20 -0.62 -4.28
C PHE A 34 3.82 -1.77 -3.50
N THR A 35 4.67 -1.47 -2.52
CA THR A 35 5.32 -2.48 -1.67
C THR A 35 4.73 -2.39 -0.27
N VAL A 36 4.35 -3.53 0.29
CA VAL A 36 3.80 -3.63 1.65
C VAL A 36 4.70 -4.47 2.52
N ALA A 37 4.98 -4.02 3.73
CA ALA A 37 5.80 -4.73 4.70
C ALA A 37 5.00 -4.89 6.00
N PHE A 38 5.04 -6.09 6.58
CA PHE A 38 4.37 -6.40 7.84
C PHE A 38 5.37 -6.90 8.87
N PRO A 39 5.19 -6.58 10.17
CA PRO A 39 5.98 -7.18 11.23
C PRO A 39 5.83 -8.70 11.21
N ARG A 40 6.95 -9.40 11.28
CA ARG A 40 6.95 -10.85 11.49
C ARG A 40 6.87 -11.12 13.00
N PRO A 41 5.91 -11.91 13.48
CA PRO A 41 5.90 -12.32 14.88
C PRO A 41 7.23 -12.98 15.25
N VAL A 42 7.78 -12.59 16.40
CA VAL A 42 8.88 -13.31 17.02
C VAL A 42 8.24 -14.47 17.78
N VAL A 43 8.32 -15.66 17.19
CA VAL A 43 7.98 -16.93 17.85
C VAL A 43 9.11 -17.37 18.76
#